data_AF-A0A7K4I737-F1
#
_entry.id   AF-A0A7K4I737-F1
#
_cell.length_a   1.000
_cell.length_b   1.000
_cell.length_c   1.000
_cell.angle_alpha   90.00
_cell.angle_beta   90.00
_cell.angle_gamma   90.00
#
_symmetry.space_group_name_H-M   'P 1'
#
loop_
_entity.id
_entity.type
_entity.pdbx_description
1 polymer ?
#
loop_
_entity_poly.entity_id
_entity_poly.type
_entity_poly.pdbx_seq_one_letter_code
_entity_poly.pdbx_strand_id
1 'polypeptide(L)'
;MALIIIAGVDMVIVGFFPCDQGCVNVSSTGIAHSITATIASIATTFGMLVVSLRLKKDSRWQSYWIFTLTLAAGATFLSPLPMFPIFSPWAGLLQRLGLGLALFWMEVISIKLLRLSIRSSA
;
A
#
# COMPACT_ATOMS: atom_id res chain seq x y z
N MET A 1 -8.41 4.74 -9.77
CA MET A 1 -8.61 3.28 -9.78
C MET A 1 -7.45 2.55 -10.44
N ALA A 2 -6.95 2.98 -11.61
CA ALA A 2 -5.77 2.38 -12.24
C ALA A 2 -4.59 2.12 -11.28
N LEU A 3 -4.23 3.10 -10.43
CA LEU A 3 -3.17 2.96 -9.43
C LEU A 3 -3.37 1.78 -8.46
N ILE A 4 -4.60 1.58 -7.97
CA ILE A 4 -4.92 0.47 -7.06
C ILE A 4 -4.87 -0.88 -7.79
N ILE A 5 -5.27 -0.90 -9.06
CA ILE A 5 -5.19 -2.11 -9.90
C ILE A 5 -3.72 -2.49 -10.14
N ILE A 6 -2.90 -1.53 -10.55
CA ILE A 6 -1.46 -1.72 -10.75
C ILE A 6 -0.83 -2.25 -9.45
N ALA A 7 -1.09 -1.57 -8.33
CA ALA A 7 -0.64 -2.02 -7.02
C ALA A 7 -1.03 -3.47 -6.70
N GLY A 8 -2.29 -3.86 -6.93
CA GLY A 8 -2.76 -5.22 -6.68
C GLY A 8 -2.07 -6.25 -7.57
N VAL A 9 -1.90 -5.95 -8.86
CA VAL A 9 -1.21 -6.84 -9.81
C VAL A 9 0.26 -7.03 -9.40
N ASP A 10 0.98 -5.94 -9.14
CA ASP A 10 2.38 -6.00 -8.71
C ASP A 10 2.54 -6.73 -7.36
N MET A 11 1.59 -6.58 -6.43
CA MET A 11 1.57 -7.33 -5.16
C MET A 11 1.36 -8.83 -5.34
N VAL A 12 0.65 -9.27 -6.37
CA VAL A 12 0.56 -10.70 -6.71
C VAL A 12 1.87 -11.17 -7.32
N ILE A 13 2.44 -10.40 -8.25
CA ILE A 13 3.68 -10.73 -8.95
C ILE A 13 4.86 -10.84 -7.97
N VAL A 14 5.01 -9.88 -7.05
CA VAL A 14 6.11 -9.87 -6.06
C VAL A 14 6.11 -11.13 -5.18
N GLY A 15 4.94 -11.75 -4.96
CA GLY A 15 4.83 -13.00 -4.21
C GLY A 15 5.49 -14.21 -4.88
N PHE A 16 5.71 -14.17 -6.19
CA PHE A 16 6.41 -15.22 -6.95
C PHE A 16 7.93 -15.03 -6.96
N PHE A 17 8.42 -13.85 -6.59
CA PHE A 17 9.85 -13.52 -6.58
C PHE A 17 10.35 -13.42 -5.14
N PRO A 18 11.11 -14.40 -4.62
CA PRO A 18 11.66 -14.30 -3.28
C PRO A 18 12.70 -13.17 -3.19
N CYS A 19 12.72 -12.47 -2.06
CA CYS A 19 13.78 -11.50 -1.77
C CYS A 19 15.08 -12.21 -1.42
N ASP A 20 16.22 -11.63 -1.81
CA ASP A 20 17.53 -12.09 -1.33
C ASP A 20 17.64 -11.96 0.18
N GLN A 21 18.56 -12.71 0.78
CA GLN A 21 18.84 -12.57 2.21
C GLN A 21 19.30 -11.14 2.52
N GLY A 22 18.61 -10.48 3.44
CA GLY A 22 18.84 -9.06 3.74
C GLY A 22 18.37 -8.08 2.66
N CYS A 23 17.65 -8.55 1.63
CA CYS A 23 17.13 -7.77 0.50
C CYS A 23 18.19 -6.89 -0.18
N VAL A 24 19.37 -7.47 -0.44
CA VAL A 24 20.52 -6.81 -1.06
C VAL A 24 20.48 -6.77 -2.61
N ASN A 25 19.49 -7.37 -3.26
CA ASN A 25 19.25 -7.33 -4.72
C ASN A 25 20.44 -7.81 -5.57
N VAL A 26 20.99 -8.97 -5.22
CA VAL A 26 22.09 -9.62 -5.95
C VAL A 26 21.58 -10.61 -7.00
N SER A 27 20.48 -11.30 -6.73
CA SER A 27 19.90 -12.27 -7.68
C SER A 27 18.91 -11.60 -8.63
N SER A 28 18.71 -12.19 -9.80
CA SER A 28 17.67 -11.74 -10.74
C SER A 28 16.27 -11.77 -10.10
N THR A 29 16.01 -12.77 -9.25
CA THR A 29 14.77 -12.88 -8.48
C THR A 29 14.64 -11.78 -7.43
N GLY A 30 15.72 -11.43 -6.72
CA GLY A 30 15.73 -10.33 -5.75
C GLY A 30 15.53 -8.97 -6.42
N ILE A 31 16.13 -8.76 -7.58
CA ILE A 31 15.91 -7.56 -8.41
C ILE A 31 14.45 -7.47 -8.86
N ALA A 32 13.88 -8.57 -9.39
CA ALA A 32 12.47 -8.61 -9.81
C ALA A 32 11.50 -8.37 -8.63
N HIS A 33 11.79 -8.95 -7.46
CA HIS A 33 11.07 -8.68 -6.21
C HIS A 33 11.10 -7.18 -5.88
N SER A 34 12.28 -6.57 -5.86
CA SER A 34 12.43 -5.16 -5.49
C SER A 34 11.75 -4.21 -6.47
N ILE A 35 11.81 -4.48 -7.78
CA ILE A 35 11.13 -3.66 -8.79
C ILE A 35 9.62 -3.71 -8.57
N THR A 36 9.04 -4.91 -8.51
CA THR A 36 7.59 -5.11 -8.35
C THR A 36 7.09 -4.59 -7.00
N ALA A 37 7.83 -4.82 -5.91
CA ALA A 37 7.55 -4.25 -4.59
C ALA A 37 7.55 -2.70 -4.60
N THR A 38 8.50 -2.10 -5.31
CA THR A 38 8.62 -0.64 -5.40
C THR A 38 7.46 -0.05 -6.19
N ILE A 39 7.11 -0.65 -7.33
CA ILE A 39 5.95 -0.23 -8.14
C ILE A 39 4.67 -0.35 -7.31
N ALA A 40 4.47 -1.49 -6.65
CA ALA A 40 3.32 -1.71 -5.76
C ALA A 40 3.23 -0.66 -4.64
N SER A 41 4.35 -0.38 -3.97
CA SER A 41 4.42 0.59 -2.88
C SER A 41 4.05 2.01 -3.34
N ILE A 42 4.64 2.47 -4.44
CA ILE A 42 4.36 3.78 -5.04
C ILE A 42 2.89 3.85 -5.48
N ALA A 43 2.44 2.87 -6.27
CA ALA A 43 1.09 2.84 -6.81
C ALA A 43 0.02 2.79 -5.71
N THR A 44 0.25 2.00 -4.64
CA THR A 44 -0.65 1.94 -3.47
C THR A 44 -0.73 3.28 -2.78
N THR A 45 0.42 3.88 -2.48
CA THR A 45 0.52 5.14 -1.72
C THR A 45 -0.18 6.29 -2.45
N PHE A 46 0.13 6.51 -3.73
CA PHE A 46 -0.54 7.51 -4.54
C PHE A 46 -2.00 7.15 -4.81
N GLY A 47 -2.30 5.87 -4.96
CA GLY A 47 -3.67 5.37 -5.10
C GLY A 47 -4.53 5.74 -3.91
N MET A 48 -4.04 5.53 -2.69
CA MET A 48 -4.73 5.89 -1.44
C MET A 48 -4.95 7.41 -1.34
N LEU A 49 -3.94 8.22 -1.68
CA LEU A 49 -4.09 9.68 -1.71
C LEU A 49 -5.20 10.11 -2.67
N VAL A 50 -5.19 9.60 -3.91
CA VAL A 50 -6.24 9.90 -4.90
C VAL A 50 -7.62 9.43 -4.42
N VAL A 51 -7.69 8.24 -3.81
CA VAL A 51 -8.95 7.72 -3.23
C VAL A 51 -9.45 8.65 -2.12
N SER A 52 -8.58 9.11 -1.21
CA SER A 52 -8.99 10.05 -0.13
C SER A 52 -9.70 11.29 -0.67
N LEU A 53 -9.18 11.87 -1.76
CA LEU A 53 -9.76 13.06 -2.39
C LEU A 53 -11.13 12.78 -3.02
N ARG A 54 -11.36 11.54 -3.47
CA ARG A 54 -12.67 11.10 -3.97
C ARG A 54 -13.65 10.84 -2.83
N LEU A 55 -13.21 10.18 -1.76
CA LEU A 55 -14.05 9.92 -0.58
C LEU A 55 -14.54 11.23 0.07
N LYS A 56 -13.73 12.30 0.02
CA LYS A 56 -14.13 13.63 0.51
C LYS A 56 -15.39 14.18 -0.18
N LYS A 57 -15.66 13.78 -1.43
CA LYS A 57 -16.79 14.27 -2.24
C LYS A 57 -18.03 13.37 -2.17
N ASP A 58 -17.93 12.14 -1.67
CA ASP A 58 -19.06 11.22 -1.54
C ASP A 58 -19.57 11.23 -0.09
N SER A 59 -20.83 11.63 0.10
CA SER A 59 -21.46 11.74 1.44
C SER A 59 -21.47 10.42 2.20
N ARG A 60 -21.49 9.27 1.52
CA ARG A 60 -21.46 7.93 2.15
C ARG A 60 -20.08 7.57 2.72
N TRP A 61 -19.05 8.30 2.29
CA TRP A 61 -17.64 8.04 2.56
C TRP A 61 -16.92 9.21 3.24
N GLN A 62 -17.62 10.32 3.49
CA GLN A 62 -17.03 11.55 4.03
C GLN A 62 -16.37 11.33 5.41
N SER A 63 -16.80 10.38 6.23
CA SER A 63 -16.09 10.08 7.47
C SER A 63 -14.74 9.35 7.28
N TYR A 64 -14.52 8.73 6.11
CA TYR A 64 -13.35 7.91 5.81
C TYR A 64 -12.25 8.67 5.04
N TRP A 65 -12.48 9.91 4.58
CA TRP A 65 -11.46 10.64 3.82
C TRP A 65 -10.25 10.99 4.67
N ILE A 66 -10.46 11.44 5.92
CA ILE A 66 -9.36 11.74 6.88
C ILE A 66 -8.63 10.45 7.22
N PHE A 67 -9.35 9.37 7.54
CA PHE A 67 -8.77 8.06 7.81
C PHE A 67 -7.85 7.59 6.67
N THR A 68 -8.34 7.65 5.43
CA THR A 68 -7.56 7.26 4.25
C THR A 68 -6.37 8.18 4.04
N LEU A 69 -6.55 9.49 4.21
CA LEU A 69 -5.47 10.47 4.06
C LEU A 69 -4.36 10.27 5.10
N THR A 70 -4.71 10.02 6.36
CA THR A 70 -3.76 9.79 7.45
C THR A 70 -2.92 8.54 7.18
N LEU A 71 -3.58 7.43 6.80
CA LEU A 71 -2.85 6.20 6.48
C LEU A 71 -2.00 6.36 5.21
N ALA A 72 -2.49 7.08 4.20
CA ALA A 72 -1.73 7.36 2.99
C ALA A 72 -0.49 8.22 3.28
N ALA A 73 -0.64 9.27 4.10
CA ALA A 73 0.48 10.12 4.52
C ALA A 73 1.51 9.32 5.34
N GLY A 74 1.05 8.47 6.28
CA GLY A 74 1.91 7.59 7.04
C GLY A 74 2.67 6.59 6.17
N ALA A 75 2.00 5.95 5.22
CA ALA A 75 2.63 5.03 4.26
C ALA A 75 3.63 5.77 3.36
N THR A 76 3.26 6.95 2.82
CA THR A 76 4.17 7.80 2.02
C THR A 76 5.44 8.15 2.80
N PHE A 77 5.28 8.48 4.08
CA PHE A 77 6.40 8.87 4.92
C PHE A 77 7.31 7.69 5.27
N LEU A 78 6.75 6.53 5.61
CA LEU A 78 7.50 5.35 6.06
C LEU A 78 8.17 4.59 4.90
N SER A 79 7.49 4.45 3.77
CA SER A 79 7.96 3.62 2.64
C SER A 79 9.36 3.95 2.11
N PRO A 80 9.81 5.21 2.00
CA PRO A 80 11.16 5.52 1.52
C PRO A 80 12.25 5.43 2.59
N LEU A 81 11.90 5.40 3.89
CA LEU A 81 12.89 5.40 4.98
C LEU A 81 13.92 4.26 4.89
N PRO A 82 13.56 3.02 4.52
CA PRO A 82 14.54 1.93 4.33
C PRO A 82 15.64 2.22 3.30
N MET A 83 15.47 3.19 2.40
CA MET A 83 16.47 3.55 1.39
C MET A 83 17.64 4.35 1.97
N PHE A 84 17.51 4.91 3.18
CA PHE A 84 18.55 5.70 3.81
C PHE A 84 19.43 4.83 4.72
N PRO A 85 20.77 4.91 4.62
CA PRO A 85 21.69 4.09 5.43
C PRO A 85 21.47 4.20 6.95
N ILE A 86 21.06 5.39 7.43
CA ILE A 86 20.77 5.63 8.85
C ILE A 86 19.65 4.73 9.40
N PHE A 87 18.74 4.26 8.54
CA PHE A 87 17.63 3.40 8.92
C PHE A 87 17.88 1.92 8.60
N SER A 88 19.07 1.54 8.11
CA SER A 88 19.40 0.15 7.77
C SER A 88 19.10 -0.87 8.89
N PRO A 89 19.40 -0.59 10.19
CA PRO A 89 19.05 -1.51 11.29
C PRO A 89 17.53 -1.73 11.46
N TRP A 90 16.72 -0.76 11.03
CA TRP A 90 15.27 -0.75 11.19
C TRP A 90 14.53 -1.00 9.86
N ALA A 91 15.25 -1.27 8.76
CA ALA A 91 14.68 -1.35 7.42
C ALA A 91 13.49 -2.32 7.34
N GLY A 92 13.65 -3.53 7.89
CA GLY A 92 12.57 -4.53 7.90
C GLY A 92 11.34 -4.11 8.71
N LEU A 93 11.53 -3.41 9.83
CA LEU A 93 10.42 -2.89 10.64
C LEU A 93 9.68 -1.79 9.87
N LEU A 94 10.41 -0.84 9.29
CA LEU A 94 9.85 0.28 8.53
C LEU A 94 9.07 -0.19 7.30
N GLN A 95 9.59 -1.19 6.58
CA GLN A 95 8.87 -1.84 5.48
C GLN A 95 7.56 -2.48 5.94
N ARG A 96 7.58 -3.22 7.06
CA ARG A 96 6.37 -3.86 7.63
C ARG A 96 5.35 -2.84 8.10
N LEU A 97 5.79 -1.73 8.70
CA LEU A 97 4.88 -0.66 9.11
C LEU A 97 4.27 0.03 7.88
N GLY A 98 5.07 0.39 6.88
CA GLY A 98 4.57 1.01 5.64
C GLY A 98 3.54 0.13 4.93
N LEU A 99 3.86 -1.15 4.72
CA LEU A 99 2.93 -2.12 4.14
C LEU A 99 1.72 -2.40 5.05
N GLY A 100 1.95 -2.50 6.36
CA GLY A 100 0.90 -2.75 7.35
C GLY A 100 -0.17 -1.66 7.38
N LEU A 101 0.22 -0.38 7.25
CA LEU A 101 -0.74 0.72 7.13
C LEU A 101 -1.61 0.59 5.88
N ALA A 102 -1.02 0.22 4.74
CA ALA A 102 -1.75 0.02 3.50
C ALA A 102 -2.71 -1.18 3.57
N LEU A 103 -2.27 -2.30 4.15
CA LEU A 103 -3.12 -3.49 4.34
C LEU A 103 -4.26 -3.21 5.33
N PHE A 104 -3.98 -2.52 6.44
CA PHE A 104 -5.00 -2.12 7.40
C PHE A 104 -6.04 -1.20 6.77
N TRP A 105 -5.60 -0.24 5.95
CA TRP A 105 -6.50 0.59 5.16
C TRP A 105 -7.37 -0.26 4.22
N MET A 106 -6.76 -1.18 3.48
CA MET A 106 -7.45 -2.03 2.51
C MET A 106 -8.53 -2.87 3.18
N GLU A 107 -8.25 -3.45 4.34
CA GLU A 107 -9.23 -4.22 5.12
C GLU A 107 -10.45 -3.37 5.51
N VAL A 108 -10.20 -2.19 6.09
CA VAL A 108 -11.28 -1.29 6.53
C VAL A 108 -12.15 -0.82 5.37
N ILE A 109 -11.54 -0.43 4.24
CA ILE A 109 -12.28 0.01 3.05
C ILE A 109 -13.05 -1.15 2.42
N SER A 110 -12.47 -2.35 2.38
CA SER A 110 -13.12 -3.55 1.82
C SER A 110 -14.34 -3.94 2.64
N ILE A 111 -14.24 -3.96 3.97
CA ILE A 111 -15.39 -4.21 4.87
C ILE A 111 -16.49 -3.17 4.63
N LYS A 112 -16.13 -1.89 4.51
CA LYS A 112 -17.12 -0.82 4.28
C LYS A 112 -17.80 -0.96 2.91
N LEU A 113 -17.05 -1.30 1.86
CA LEU A 113 -17.57 -1.59 0.53
C LEU A 113 -18.56 -2.76 0.57
N LEU A 114 -18.20 -3.85 1.23
CA LEU A 114 -19.05 -5.02 1.38
C LEU A 114 -20.37 -4.67 2.09
N ARG A 115 -20.31 -3.92 3.20
CA ARG A 115 -21.51 -3.47 3.93
C ARG A 115 -22.42 -2.60 3.07
N LEU A 116 -21.86 -1.71 2.26
CA LEU A 116 -22.63 -0.87 1.34
C LEU A 116 -23.27 -1.70 0.21
N SER A 117 -22.54 -2.69 -0.32
CA SER A 117 -23.04 -3.61 -1.35
C SER A 117 -24.23 -4.43 -0.85
N ILE A 118 -24.12 -5.01 0.35
CA ILE A 118 -25.20 -5.78 0.99
C ILE A 118 -26.43 -4.90 1.20
N ARG A 119 -26.26 -3.67 1.73
CA ARG A 119 -27.37 -2.74 1.96
C ARG A 119 -28.04 -2.26 0.67
N SER A 120 -27.30 -2.21 -0.44
CA SER A 120 -27.85 -1.82 -1.74
C SER A 120 -28.62 -2.95 -2.43
N SER A 121 -28.45 -4.19 -1.97
CA SER A 121 -29.08 -5.39 -2.53
C SER A 121 -30.33 -5.85 -1.74
N ALA A 122 -30.58 -5.22 -0.59
CA ALA A 122 -31.73 -5.43 0.28
C ALA A 122 -32.76 -4.31 0.09
#